data_AF-A0A2S9FC05-F1
#
_entry.id   AF-A0A2S9FC05-F1
#
_cell.length_a   1.000
_cell.length_b   1.000
_cell.length_c   1.000
_cell.angle_alpha   90.00
_cell.angle_beta   90.00
_cell.angle_gamma   90.00
#
_symmetry.space_group_name_H-M   'P 1'
#
loop_
_entity.id
_entity.type
_entity.pdbx_description
1 polymer ?
#
loop_
_entity_poly.entity_id
_entity_poly.type
_entity_poly.pdbx_seq_one_letter_code
_entity_poly.pdbx_strand_id
1 'polypeptide(L)'
;ERQVTGLVILTGPPTGDAEDHVPLHARDCAQHLVRITRDVPKIPGRLPRLIVVTRNAQAVLPGDVVNLEQGALRGLVRVIGAEHPHLHTTQIDADNAVDAEQLSLQLLSGSEEDETAWRNGAWYTARLLPAPLRPEERHATIVDHERDGMRLQIRTPGDLETLELVAYERVTPGPGQIEVAVGTSSVNFADVLAAMGMLPTADADLPELGMDFAGVVTAVGPDITDHRVGDRVGGFSAGGCWGTFVTCDARLAVTLPAEVTDHQAVAVATAGVTAWHSLHDQAGIASGDRVLIHSATGGVGQAAIAIARAEGAEIFATAGSEERRDMLRSMGIKHVYDSRSTEFAEQIRRDTDGYGVDIVLNSLTGPAQRAGLEL
;
A
#
# COMPACT_ATOMS: atom_id res chain seq x y z
N GLU A 1 33.84 -52.95 18.11
CA GLU A 1 34.48 -51.64 17.90
C GLU A 1 33.48 -50.55 18.26
N ARG A 2 33.89 -49.47 18.94
CA ARG A 2 32.99 -48.34 19.26
C ARG A 2 32.69 -47.58 17.97
N GLN A 3 31.43 -47.58 17.55
CA GLN A 3 30.99 -46.86 16.37
C GLN A 3 30.93 -45.35 16.67
N VAL A 4 31.61 -44.52 15.87
CA VAL A 4 31.53 -43.07 15.99
C VAL A 4 30.19 -42.62 15.42
N THR A 5 29.34 -42.03 16.26
CA THR A 5 27.99 -41.59 15.89
C THR A 5 27.93 -40.12 15.47
N GLY A 6 28.90 -39.31 15.88
CA GLY A 6 28.99 -37.88 15.56
C GLY A 6 30.43 -37.37 15.58
N LEU A 7 30.70 -36.37 14.75
CA LEU A 7 31.93 -35.60 14.68
C LEU A 7 31.61 -34.14 14.94
N VAL A 8 32.16 -33.57 16.02
CA VAL A 8 31.94 -32.18 16.40
C VAL A 8 33.18 -31.35 16.06
N ILE A 9 33.01 -30.29 15.28
CA ILE A 9 34.03 -29.30 14.97
C ILE A 9 33.72 -28.06 15.80
N LEU A 10 34.56 -27.80 16.81
CA LEU A 10 34.47 -26.61 17.65
C LEU A 10 35.36 -25.51 17.06
N THR A 11 34.77 -24.40 16.66
CA THR A 11 35.53 -23.21 16.29
C THR A 11 36.02 -22.46 17.54
N GLY A 12 37.16 -21.78 17.41
CA GLY A 12 37.73 -20.96 18.48
C GLY A 12 36.87 -19.72 18.80
N PRO A 13 37.10 -19.05 19.93
CA PRO A 13 36.55 -17.70 20.17
C PRO A 13 37.07 -16.72 19.12
N PRO A 14 36.39 -15.56 18.93
CA PRO A 14 36.91 -14.48 18.09
C PRO A 14 38.32 -14.12 18.53
N THR A 15 39.25 -13.98 17.59
CA THR A 15 40.66 -13.72 17.92
C THR A 15 40.90 -12.34 18.54
N GLY A 16 39.99 -11.38 18.29
CA GLY A 16 40.14 -9.99 18.74
C GLY A 16 41.21 -9.20 17.95
N ASP A 17 41.69 -9.77 16.85
CA ASP A 17 42.71 -9.17 15.99
C ASP A 17 42.16 -7.99 15.16
N ALA A 18 43.06 -7.18 14.60
CA ALA A 18 42.69 -6.05 13.76
C ALA A 18 41.78 -6.49 12.59
N GLU A 19 40.83 -5.63 12.20
CA GLU A 19 39.81 -5.94 11.17
C GLU A 19 40.41 -6.50 9.86
N ASP A 20 41.64 -6.12 9.53
CA ASP A 20 42.39 -6.59 8.36
C ASP A 20 42.69 -8.11 8.35
N HIS A 21 42.68 -8.76 9.52
CA HIS A 21 42.96 -10.20 9.66
C HIS A 21 41.70 -11.09 9.57
N VAL A 22 40.51 -10.50 9.72
CA VAL A 22 39.23 -11.23 9.68
C VAL A 22 39.06 -12.07 8.41
N PRO A 23 39.37 -11.56 7.19
CA PRO A 23 39.24 -12.37 5.97
C PRO A 23 40.18 -13.57 5.92
N LEU A 24 41.37 -13.45 6.52
CA LEU A 24 42.35 -14.54 6.59
C LEU A 24 41.86 -15.65 7.52
N HIS A 25 41.38 -15.30 8.71
CA HIS A 25 40.80 -16.27 9.64
C HIS A 25 39.55 -16.93 9.08
N ALA A 26 38.67 -16.16 8.42
CA ALA A 26 37.50 -16.71 7.75
C ALA A 26 37.86 -17.75 6.68
N ARG A 27 38.88 -17.44 5.87
CA ARG A 27 39.42 -18.38 4.88
C ARG A 27 39.97 -19.63 5.56
N ASP A 28 40.74 -19.49 6.63
CA ASP A 28 41.37 -20.61 7.31
C ASP A 28 40.35 -21.54 7.97
N CYS A 29 39.34 -20.98 8.64
CA CYS A 29 38.20 -21.73 9.16
C CYS A 29 37.47 -22.51 8.06
N ALA A 30 37.18 -21.86 6.93
CA ALA A 30 36.53 -22.52 5.79
C ALA A 30 37.39 -23.63 5.18
N GLN A 31 38.70 -23.38 4.98
CA GLN A 31 39.63 -24.38 4.47
C GLN A 31 39.75 -25.58 5.40
N HIS A 32 39.75 -25.35 6.71
CA HIS A 32 39.78 -26.41 7.69
C HIS A 32 38.51 -27.27 7.63
N LEU A 33 37.32 -26.65 7.56
CA LEU A 33 36.06 -27.37 7.43
C LEU A 33 36.03 -28.21 6.14
N VAL A 34 36.44 -27.65 5.00
CA VAL A 34 36.53 -28.39 3.72
C VAL A 34 37.47 -29.59 3.82
N ARG A 35 38.64 -29.41 4.45
CA ARG A 35 39.61 -30.50 4.64
C ARG A 35 39.03 -31.63 5.49
N ILE A 36 38.42 -31.30 6.63
CA ILE A 36 37.79 -32.29 7.51
C ILE A 36 36.68 -33.03 6.74
N THR A 37 35.74 -32.30 6.13
CA THR A 37 34.61 -32.90 5.41
C THR A 37 35.05 -33.83 4.27
N ARG A 38 36.15 -33.51 3.57
CA ARG A 38 36.72 -34.38 2.53
C ARG A 38 37.25 -35.71 3.06
N ASP A 39 37.73 -35.71 4.30
CA ASP A 39 38.35 -36.89 4.92
C ASP A 39 37.35 -37.75 5.69
N VAL A 40 36.20 -37.20 6.14
CA VAL A 40 35.15 -37.95 6.86
C VAL A 40 34.66 -39.19 6.08
N PRO A 41 34.39 -39.13 4.76
CA PRO A 41 33.99 -40.31 3.99
C PRO A 41 35.02 -41.44 3.93
N LYS A 42 36.29 -41.16 4.27
CA LYS A 42 37.37 -42.16 4.27
C LYS A 42 37.38 -43.00 5.55
N ILE A 43 36.59 -42.64 6.57
CA ILE A 43 36.50 -43.38 7.83
C ILE A 43 35.68 -44.66 7.60
N PRO A 44 36.20 -45.85 7.92
CA PRO A 44 35.46 -47.10 7.79
C PRO A 44 34.22 -47.14 8.67
N GLY A 45 33.09 -47.61 8.13
CA GLY A 45 31.84 -47.80 8.87
C GLY A 45 30.73 -46.83 8.47
N ARG A 46 29.73 -46.65 9.34
CA ARG A 46 28.64 -45.68 9.12
C ARG A 46 29.20 -44.27 9.27
N LEU A 47 28.88 -43.40 8.32
CA LEU A 47 29.29 -42.00 8.38
C LEU A 47 28.67 -41.31 9.61
N PRO A 48 29.48 -40.58 10.40
CA PRO A 48 28.99 -39.87 11.58
C PRO A 48 28.21 -38.62 11.17
N ARG A 49 27.33 -38.16 12.07
CA ARG A 49 26.74 -36.82 11.96
C ARG A 49 27.82 -35.75 12.06
N LEU A 50 27.90 -34.81 11.14
CA LEU A 50 28.84 -33.69 11.18
C LEU A 50 28.20 -32.49 11.88
N ILE A 51 28.77 -32.03 12.98
CA ILE A 51 28.25 -30.90 13.76
C ILE A 51 29.32 -29.81 13.81
N VAL A 52 29.00 -28.63 13.31
CA VAL A 52 29.89 -27.47 13.30
C VAL A 52 29.38 -26.46 14.33
N VAL A 53 30.16 -26.22 15.37
CA VAL A 53 29.84 -25.25 16.42
C VAL A 53 30.56 -23.94 16.11
N THR A 54 29.79 -22.91 15.81
CA THR A 54 30.26 -21.54 15.55
C THR A 54 30.00 -20.64 16.76
N ARG A 55 30.68 -19.49 16.81
CA ARG A 55 30.53 -18.47 17.85
C ARG A 55 30.09 -17.15 17.26
N ASN A 56 28.86 -16.74 17.56
CA ASN A 56 28.23 -15.52 17.04
C ASN A 56 28.36 -15.35 15.52
N ALA A 57 28.39 -16.42 14.73
CA ALA A 57 28.60 -16.36 13.27
C ALA A 57 27.40 -15.79 12.50
N GLN A 58 26.27 -15.58 13.16
CA GLN A 58 25.07 -14.99 12.57
C GLN A 58 24.32 -14.13 13.59
N ALA A 59 23.56 -13.15 13.10
CA ALA A 59 22.60 -12.42 13.93
C ALA A 59 21.34 -13.27 14.13
N VAL A 60 20.92 -13.42 15.38
CA VAL A 60 19.70 -14.14 15.80
C VAL A 60 18.76 -13.21 16.54
N LEU A 61 19.31 -12.37 17.42
CA LEU A 61 18.56 -11.35 18.16
C LEU A 61 18.96 -9.93 17.72
N PRO A 62 18.07 -8.93 17.88
CA PRO A 62 18.42 -7.53 17.68
C PRO A 62 19.63 -7.14 18.55
N GLY A 63 20.63 -6.51 17.95
CA GLY A 63 21.86 -6.09 18.63
C GLY A 63 22.99 -7.12 18.67
N ASP A 64 22.79 -8.32 18.13
CA ASP A 64 23.88 -9.31 17.97
C ASP A 64 25.03 -8.73 17.13
N VAL A 65 26.25 -8.79 17.66
CA VAL A 65 27.47 -8.47 16.89
C VAL A 65 27.98 -9.75 16.24
N VAL A 66 28.01 -9.77 14.91
CA VAL A 66 28.37 -10.95 14.12
C VAL A 66 29.90 -11.13 14.08
N ASN A 67 30.35 -12.33 14.42
CA ASN A 67 31.72 -12.77 14.20
C ASN A 67 31.94 -13.13 12.72
N LEU A 68 32.47 -12.17 11.97
CA LEU A 68 32.73 -12.32 10.55
C LEU A 68 33.83 -13.35 10.24
N GLU A 69 34.69 -13.72 11.20
CA GLU A 69 35.67 -14.80 11.02
C GLU A 69 34.99 -16.16 10.80
N GLN A 70 33.73 -16.31 11.22
CA GLN A 70 33.01 -17.59 11.14
C GLN A 70 31.73 -17.51 10.33
N GLY A 71 31.30 -16.31 9.93
CA GLY A 71 30.04 -16.11 9.19
C GLY A 71 29.96 -16.91 7.89
N ALA A 72 31.08 -17.06 7.18
CA ALA A 72 31.13 -17.85 5.94
C ALA A 72 30.87 -19.35 6.16
N LEU A 73 31.10 -19.87 7.36
CA LEU A 73 30.89 -21.29 7.67
C LEU A 73 29.41 -21.68 7.57
N ARG A 74 28.48 -20.76 7.83
CA ARG A 74 27.04 -21.03 7.68
C ARG A 74 26.69 -21.46 6.26
N GLY A 75 27.18 -20.71 5.26
CA GLY A 75 26.96 -21.04 3.86
C GLY A 75 27.63 -22.36 3.46
N LEU A 76 28.86 -22.58 3.92
CA LEU A 76 29.61 -23.80 3.64
C LEU A 76 28.94 -25.05 4.25
N VAL A 77 28.43 -24.95 5.48
CA VAL A 77 27.67 -26.03 6.14
C VAL A 77 26.43 -26.41 5.33
N ARG A 78 25.69 -25.44 4.79
CA ARG A 78 24.54 -25.70 3.89
C ARG A 78 24.95 -26.48 2.63
N VAL A 79 26.05 -26.08 2.00
CA VAL A 79 26.59 -26.76 0.81
C VAL A 79 26.95 -28.20 1.15
N ILE A 80 27.64 -28.42 2.26
CA ILE A 80 28.02 -29.78 2.71
C ILE A 80 26.77 -30.62 2.98
N GLY A 81 25.75 -30.07 3.64
CA GLY A 81 24.48 -30.77 3.89
C GLY A 81 23.75 -31.15 2.59
N ALA A 82 23.77 -30.27 1.59
CA ALA A 82 23.16 -30.52 0.29
C ALA A 82 23.94 -31.55 -0.56
N GLU A 83 25.27 -31.48 -0.58
CA GLU A 83 26.12 -32.40 -1.36
C GLU A 83 26.31 -33.76 -0.68
N HIS A 84 26.30 -33.80 0.66
CA HIS A 84 26.51 -35.00 1.45
C HIS A 84 25.40 -35.21 2.52
N PRO A 85 24.15 -35.50 2.12
CA PRO A 85 23.03 -35.64 3.06
C PRO A 85 23.23 -36.69 4.15
N HIS A 86 24.03 -37.74 3.87
CA HIS A 86 24.35 -38.80 4.82
C HIS A 86 25.15 -38.34 6.06
N LEU A 87 25.79 -37.16 5.97
CA LEU A 87 26.50 -36.56 7.09
C LEU A 87 25.55 -35.84 8.07
N HIS A 88 24.26 -35.66 7.74
CA HIS A 88 23.29 -34.94 8.59
C HIS A 88 23.87 -33.64 9.17
N THR A 89 24.50 -32.84 8.31
CA THR A 89 25.34 -31.73 8.73
C THR A 89 24.54 -30.68 9.47
N THR A 90 24.97 -30.33 10.69
CA THR A 90 24.27 -29.39 11.56
C THR A 90 25.18 -28.25 12.00
N GLN A 91 24.68 -27.02 11.94
CA GLN A 91 25.30 -25.86 12.56
C GLN A 91 24.66 -25.57 13.93
N ILE A 92 25.52 -25.35 14.93
CA ILE A 92 25.14 -24.80 16.24
C ILE A 92 25.90 -23.50 16.43
N ASP A 93 25.20 -22.36 16.38
CA ASP A 93 25.82 -21.06 16.63
C ASP A 93 25.63 -20.60 18.08
N ALA A 94 26.68 -20.66 18.88
CA ALA A 94 26.66 -20.32 20.31
C ALA A 94 27.12 -18.88 20.55
N ASP A 95 26.57 -18.21 21.55
CA ASP A 95 27.19 -17.00 22.09
C ASP A 95 28.27 -17.33 23.15
N ASN A 96 28.85 -16.30 23.77
CA ASN A 96 29.85 -16.46 24.82
C ASN A 96 29.26 -16.91 26.17
N ALA A 97 27.94 -16.84 26.36
CA ALA A 97 27.26 -17.23 27.60
C ALA A 97 26.90 -18.72 27.62
N VAL A 98 26.95 -19.41 26.47
CA VAL A 98 26.70 -20.85 26.38
C VAL A 98 27.76 -21.63 27.13
N ASP A 99 27.30 -22.47 28.06
CA ASP A 99 28.16 -23.41 28.78
C ASP A 99 28.24 -24.78 28.08
N ALA A 100 29.16 -25.61 28.57
CA ALA A 100 29.38 -26.94 28.02
C ALA A 100 28.19 -27.89 28.27
N GLU A 101 27.38 -27.64 29.31
CA GLU A 101 26.22 -28.47 29.64
C GLU A 101 25.11 -28.27 28.62
N GLN A 102 24.78 -27.02 28.29
CA GLN A 102 23.81 -26.64 27.27
C GLN A 102 24.20 -27.19 25.89
N LEU A 103 25.46 -27.03 25.50
CA LEU A 103 25.95 -27.59 24.24
C LEU A 103 25.86 -29.12 24.23
N SER A 104 26.21 -29.79 25.33
CA SER A 104 26.13 -31.25 25.46
C SER A 104 24.69 -31.75 25.39
N LEU A 105 23.75 -31.05 26.02
CA LEU A 105 22.32 -31.37 25.95
C LEU A 105 21.82 -31.34 24.51
N GLN A 106 22.20 -30.33 23.73
CA GLN A 106 21.81 -30.28 22.32
C GLN A 106 22.46 -31.42 21.51
N LEU A 107 23.75 -31.66 21.67
CA LEU A 107 24.47 -32.72 20.97
C LEU A 107 23.86 -34.11 21.22
N LEU A 108 23.32 -34.33 22.41
CA LEU A 108 22.69 -35.58 22.83
C LEU A 108 21.17 -35.63 22.60
N SER A 109 20.54 -34.51 22.25
CA SER A 109 19.07 -34.39 22.13
C SER A 109 18.46 -35.24 21.01
N GLY A 110 19.24 -35.56 19.97
CA GLY A 110 18.72 -36.21 18.76
C GLY A 110 17.88 -35.29 17.86
N SER A 111 17.93 -33.97 18.06
CA SER A 111 17.24 -33.00 17.22
C SER A 111 17.59 -33.15 15.74
N GLU A 112 16.59 -33.08 14.86
CA GLU A 112 16.74 -33.13 13.40
C GLU A 112 17.01 -31.75 12.77
N GLU A 113 17.20 -30.71 13.59
CA GLU A 113 17.49 -29.36 13.11
C GLU A 113 18.90 -29.27 12.53
N ASP A 114 19.01 -28.72 11.32
CA ASP A 114 20.29 -28.52 10.62
C ASP A 114 20.92 -27.14 10.90
N GLU A 115 20.13 -26.17 11.36
CA GLU A 115 20.59 -24.82 11.75
C GLU A 115 19.96 -24.36 13.05
N THR A 116 20.80 -24.14 14.06
CA THR A 116 20.39 -23.75 15.39
C THR A 116 21.31 -22.69 15.98
N ALA A 117 20.83 -22.00 17.01
CA ALA A 117 21.64 -21.07 17.76
C ALA A 117 21.28 -21.08 19.25
N TRP A 118 22.23 -20.66 20.07
CA TRP A 118 22.00 -20.37 21.48
C TRP A 118 22.30 -18.90 21.76
N ARG A 119 21.36 -18.21 22.41
CA ARG A 119 21.51 -16.82 22.87
C ARG A 119 21.01 -16.69 24.29
N ASN A 120 21.83 -16.19 25.21
CA ASN A 120 21.47 -15.95 26.61
C ASN A 120 20.80 -17.16 27.29
N GLY A 121 21.28 -18.37 27.00
CA GLY A 121 20.75 -19.62 27.53
C GLY A 121 19.41 -20.08 26.92
N ALA A 122 18.91 -19.42 25.88
CA ALA A 122 17.76 -19.87 25.09
C ALA A 122 18.21 -20.50 23.76
N TRP A 123 17.51 -21.55 23.35
CA TRP A 123 17.76 -22.28 22.10
C TRP A 123 16.82 -21.79 20.98
N TYR A 124 17.39 -21.51 19.81
CA TYR A 124 16.73 -20.99 18.63
C TYR A 124 16.94 -21.93 17.44
N THR A 125 15.93 -22.04 16.58
CA THR A 125 15.98 -22.81 15.33
C THR A 125 15.77 -21.90 14.13
N ALA A 126 16.51 -22.15 13.04
CA ALA A 126 16.36 -21.34 11.83
C ALA A 126 15.19 -21.86 10.97
N ARG A 127 14.38 -20.92 10.46
CA ARG A 127 13.30 -21.20 9.51
C ARG A 127 13.31 -20.16 8.39
N LEU A 128 13.17 -20.63 7.16
CA LEU A 128 12.96 -19.77 6.00
C LEU A 128 11.46 -19.61 5.79
N LEU A 129 10.98 -18.37 5.87
CA LEU A 129 9.58 -18.02 5.65
C LEU A 129 9.55 -16.75 4.80
N PRO A 130 8.64 -16.63 3.81
CA PRO A 130 8.32 -15.33 3.25
C PRO A 130 7.68 -14.49 4.36
N ALA A 131 8.25 -13.32 4.64
CA ALA A 131 7.72 -12.37 5.59
C ALA A 131 7.55 -11.01 4.89
N PRO A 132 6.45 -10.27 5.16
CA PRO A 132 6.37 -8.88 4.73
C PRO A 132 7.48 -8.07 5.40
N LEU A 133 7.95 -7.03 4.71
CA LEU A 133 8.92 -6.10 5.29
C LEU A 133 8.38 -5.54 6.61
N ARG A 134 9.18 -5.64 7.66
CA ARG A 134 8.87 -5.05 8.96
C ARG A 134 9.01 -3.52 8.88
N PRO A 135 8.32 -2.75 9.73
CA PRO A 135 8.50 -1.30 9.79
C PRO A 135 9.96 -0.86 9.91
N GLU A 136 10.77 -1.63 10.65
CA GLU A 136 12.20 -1.38 10.88
C GLU A 136 13.08 -1.63 9.64
N GLU A 137 12.63 -2.45 8.69
CA GLU A 137 13.35 -2.77 7.45
C GLU A 137 13.10 -1.72 6.36
N ARG A 138 12.28 -0.71 6.66
CA ARG A 138 11.89 0.33 5.72
C ARG A 138 12.84 1.51 5.81
N HIS A 139 13.11 2.10 4.65
CA HIS A 139 13.85 3.35 4.59
C HIS A 139 12.95 4.49 5.04
N ALA A 140 13.23 5.04 6.21
CA ALA A 140 12.60 6.27 6.67
C ALA A 140 13.50 7.45 6.30
N THR A 141 12.88 8.55 5.89
CA THR A 141 13.55 9.83 5.68
C THR A 141 12.72 10.96 6.27
N ILE A 142 13.37 12.09 6.50
CA ILE A 142 12.70 13.33 6.90
C ILE A 142 12.61 14.19 5.63
N VAL A 143 11.41 14.69 5.34
CA VAL A 143 11.13 15.54 4.18
C VAL A 143 10.75 16.95 4.63
N ASP A 144 11.16 17.94 3.87
CA ASP A 144 10.65 19.31 3.96
C ASP A 144 9.43 19.42 3.02
N HIS A 145 8.22 19.38 3.57
CA HIS A 145 6.98 19.37 2.78
C HIS A 145 6.77 20.62 1.90
N GLU A 146 7.52 21.71 2.11
CA GLU A 146 7.50 22.88 1.24
C GLU A 146 8.32 22.68 -0.05
N ARG A 147 9.19 21.67 -0.09
CA ARG A 147 10.18 21.47 -1.18
C ARG A 147 10.22 20.05 -1.71
N ASP A 148 10.02 19.07 -0.86
CA ASP A 148 10.17 17.66 -1.17
C ASP A 148 8.82 17.03 -1.52
N GLY A 149 8.87 16.01 -2.37
CA GLY A 149 7.70 15.21 -2.73
C GLY A 149 7.30 14.30 -1.57
N MET A 150 6.09 14.47 -1.06
CA MET A 150 5.47 13.57 -0.07
C MET A 150 4.01 13.34 -0.46
N ARG A 151 3.54 12.09 -0.38
CA ARG A 151 2.15 11.73 -0.69
C ARG A 151 1.59 10.72 0.29
N LEU A 152 0.28 10.69 0.45
CA LEU A 152 -0.43 9.63 1.17
C LEU A 152 -0.60 8.43 0.23
N GLN A 153 -0.20 7.26 0.70
CA GLN A 153 -0.42 5.99 0.02
C GLN A 153 -1.01 4.98 0.99
N ILE A 154 -1.65 3.94 0.45
CA ILE A 154 -2.08 2.78 1.21
C ILE A 154 -1.25 1.56 0.79
N ARG A 155 -0.52 0.99 1.75
CA ARG A 155 0.34 -0.16 1.48
C ARG A 155 -0.47 -1.44 1.25
N THR A 156 -1.59 -1.61 1.92
CA THR A 156 -2.43 -2.80 1.81
C THR A 156 -3.90 -2.37 1.73
N PRO A 157 -4.45 -2.24 0.51
CA PRO A 157 -5.87 -1.94 0.34
C PRO A 157 -6.75 -2.92 1.13
N GLY A 158 -7.71 -2.39 1.89
CA GLY A 158 -8.54 -3.13 2.85
C GLY A 158 -8.10 -2.99 4.31
N ASP A 159 -6.86 -2.55 4.57
CA ASP A 159 -6.33 -2.26 5.90
C ASP A 159 -5.94 -0.77 6.01
N LEU A 160 -6.84 0.03 6.59
CA LEU A 160 -6.67 1.48 6.71
C LEU A 160 -5.54 1.88 7.68
N GLU A 161 -5.08 0.99 8.56
CA GLU A 161 -3.91 1.25 9.41
C GLU A 161 -2.61 1.29 8.61
N THR A 162 -2.67 0.88 7.33
CA THR A 162 -1.54 0.90 6.40
C THR A 162 -1.49 2.16 5.53
N LEU A 163 -2.33 3.16 5.83
CA LEU A 163 -2.20 4.51 5.28
C LEU A 163 -0.95 5.18 5.83
N GLU A 164 -0.14 5.72 4.94
CA GLU A 164 1.18 6.23 5.29
C GLU A 164 1.64 7.33 4.34
N LEU A 165 2.49 8.22 4.86
CA LEU A 165 3.16 9.23 4.08
C LEU A 165 4.43 8.63 3.47
N VAL A 166 4.56 8.75 2.16
CA VAL A 166 5.67 8.23 1.38
C VAL A 166 6.36 9.38 0.65
N ALA A 167 7.67 9.47 0.82
CA ALA A 167 8.51 10.39 0.08
C ALA A 167 8.63 9.92 -1.38
N TYR A 168 8.61 10.86 -2.32
CA TYR A 168 8.79 10.56 -3.73
C TYR A 168 9.67 11.63 -4.39
N GLU A 169 10.34 11.23 -5.47
CA GLU A 169 11.16 12.16 -6.25
C GLU A 169 10.26 13.03 -7.13
N ARG A 170 10.37 14.36 -6.96
CA ARG A 170 9.66 15.30 -7.83
C ARG A 170 10.26 15.23 -9.23
N VAL A 171 9.38 15.21 -10.23
CA VAL A 171 9.77 15.16 -11.64
C VAL A 171 9.51 16.51 -12.29
N THR A 172 10.42 16.94 -13.17
CA THR A 172 10.19 18.14 -13.98
C THR A 172 9.06 17.86 -14.98
N PRO A 173 8.03 18.73 -15.09
CA PRO A 173 6.91 18.49 -15.99
C PRO A 173 7.36 18.43 -17.46
N GLY A 174 6.87 17.43 -18.18
CA GLY A 174 7.11 17.26 -19.62
C GLY A 174 6.21 18.13 -20.50
N PRO A 175 6.30 18.02 -21.84
CA PRO A 175 5.42 18.73 -22.76
C PRO A 175 3.94 18.48 -22.43
N GLY A 176 3.14 19.55 -22.36
CA GLY A 176 1.72 19.47 -22.01
C GLY A 176 1.41 19.22 -20.53
N GLN A 177 2.41 19.17 -19.65
CA GLN A 177 2.22 19.00 -18.21
C GLN A 177 2.60 20.25 -17.42
N ILE A 178 1.98 20.40 -16.26
CA ILE A 178 2.35 21.38 -15.24
C ILE A 178 2.60 20.66 -13.92
N GLU A 179 3.46 21.22 -13.07
CA GLU A 179 3.57 20.84 -11.67
C GLU A 179 2.86 21.88 -10.81
N VAL A 180 2.08 21.39 -9.85
CA VAL A 180 1.30 22.21 -8.92
C VAL A 180 1.68 21.84 -7.50
N ALA A 181 2.04 22.83 -6.68
CA ALA A 181 2.07 22.71 -5.22
C ALA A 181 0.64 22.64 -4.71
N VAL A 182 0.23 21.47 -4.22
CA VAL A 182 -1.14 21.21 -3.79
C VAL A 182 -1.34 21.83 -2.41
N GLY A 183 -2.32 22.73 -2.31
CA GLY A 183 -2.75 23.30 -1.03
C GLY A 183 -3.92 22.52 -0.42
N THR A 184 -4.84 22.07 -1.25
CA THR A 184 -6.04 21.31 -0.82
C THR A 184 -6.39 20.24 -1.85
N SER A 185 -6.90 19.10 -1.40
CA SER A 185 -7.52 18.06 -2.22
C SER A 185 -8.78 17.54 -1.53
N SER A 186 -9.76 17.03 -2.27
CA SER A 186 -10.98 16.47 -1.69
C SER A 186 -10.85 14.98 -1.35
N VAL A 187 -11.82 14.47 -0.58
CA VAL A 187 -12.01 13.05 -0.32
C VAL A 187 -13.34 12.61 -0.93
N ASN A 188 -13.26 11.76 -1.96
CA ASN A 188 -14.42 11.22 -2.65
C ASN A 188 -14.69 9.78 -2.23
N PHE A 189 -15.91 9.29 -2.51
CA PHE A 189 -16.26 7.90 -2.23
C PHE A 189 -15.40 6.91 -3.02
N ALA A 190 -14.92 7.30 -4.21
CA ALA A 190 -13.98 6.50 -4.99
C ALA A 190 -12.66 6.27 -4.24
N ASP A 191 -12.14 7.28 -3.52
CA ASP A 191 -10.92 7.14 -2.71
C ASP A 191 -11.14 6.15 -1.55
N VAL A 192 -12.32 6.14 -0.96
CA VAL A 192 -12.68 5.16 0.10
C VAL A 192 -12.75 3.74 -0.48
N LEU A 193 -13.38 3.56 -1.64
CA LEU A 193 -13.42 2.24 -2.30
C LEU A 193 -12.03 1.77 -2.71
N ALA A 194 -11.19 2.69 -3.19
CA ALA A 194 -9.80 2.40 -3.55
C ALA A 194 -9.00 1.97 -2.32
N ALA A 195 -9.10 2.72 -1.22
CA ALA A 195 -8.44 2.38 0.04
C ALA A 195 -8.95 1.05 0.64
N MET A 196 -10.20 0.68 0.41
CA MET A 196 -10.76 -0.60 0.85
C MET A 196 -10.45 -1.78 -0.11
N GLY A 197 -9.73 -1.55 -1.21
CA GLY A 197 -9.47 -2.59 -2.22
C GLY A 197 -10.71 -3.05 -2.98
N MET A 198 -11.76 -2.21 -3.00
CA MET A 198 -13.07 -2.51 -3.60
C MET A 198 -13.29 -1.82 -4.95
N LEU A 199 -12.40 -0.89 -5.33
CA LEU A 199 -12.46 -0.24 -6.64
C LEU A 199 -11.81 -1.14 -7.70
N PRO A 200 -12.49 -1.49 -8.80
CA PRO A 200 -11.88 -2.26 -9.87
C PRO A 200 -10.81 -1.42 -10.57
N THR A 201 -9.53 -1.77 -10.42
CA THR A 201 -8.45 -1.16 -11.19
C THR A 201 -8.18 -2.02 -12.43
N ALA A 202 -7.99 -1.38 -13.59
CA ALA A 202 -7.60 -2.08 -14.82
C ALA A 202 -6.17 -2.62 -14.72
N ASP A 203 -5.33 -1.96 -13.92
CA ASP A 203 -3.93 -2.29 -13.68
C ASP A 203 -3.72 -2.86 -12.27
N ALA A 204 -2.69 -3.70 -12.12
CA ALA A 204 -2.30 -4.32 -10.86
C ALA A 204 -1.57 -3.37 -9.89
N ASP A 205 -1.47 -2.10 -10.25
CA ASP A 205 -0.79 -1.09 -9.44
C ASP A 205 -1.65 -0.67 -8.24
N LEU A 206 -0.98 -0.26 -7.16
CA LEU A 206 -1.66 0.27 -5.99
C LEU A 206 -2.45 1.54 -6.38
N PRO A 207 -3.65 1.74 -5.83
CA PRO A 207 -4.43 2.92 -6.14
C PRO A 207 -3.70 4.18 -5.65
N GLU A 208 -3.51 5.14 -6.55
CA GLU A 208 -3.10 6.49 -6.19
C GLU A 208 -4.32 7.27 -5.68
N LEU A 209 -4.22 7.83 -4.48
CA LEU A 209 -5.35 8.42 -3.77
C LEU A 209 -5.50 9.92 -4.08
N GLY A 210 -6.75 10.37 -4.21
CA GLY A 210 -7.10 11.75 -4.51
C GLY A 210 -7.21 12.00 -6.02
N MET A 211 -8.38 12.48 -6.45
CA MET A 211 -8.66 12.73 -7.88
C MET A 211 -8.54 14.19 -8.29
N ASP A 212 -8.72 15.12 -7.35
CA ASP A 212 -8.73 16.56 -7.61
C ASP A 212 -7.80 17.32 -6.66
N PHE A 213 -7.44 18.53 -7.05
CA PHE A 213 -6.59 19.41 -6.25
C PHE A 213 -6.96 20.88 -6.48
N ALA A 214 -6.55 21.71 -5.53
CA ALA A 214 -6.38 23.16 -5.69
C ALA A 214 -5.01 23.55 -5.11
N GLY A 215 -4.32 24.45 -5.81
CA GLY A 215 -2.95 24.80 -5.48
C GLY A 215 -2.37 25.87 -6.39
N VAL A 216 -1.03 25.94 -6.41
CA VAL A 216 -0.29 26.95 -7.16
C VAL A 216 0.70 26.28 -8.11
N VAL A 217 0.73 26.73 -9.37
CA VAL A 217 1.67 26.20 -10.37
C VAL A 217 3.11 26.52 -9.98
N THR A 218 3.96 25.50 -9.87
CA THR A 218 5.38 25.61 -9.52
C THR A 218 6.32 25.46 -10.72
N ALA A 219 5.92 24.66 -11.71
CA ALA A 219 6.67 24.48 -12.95
C ALA A 219 5.72 24.24 -14.11
N VAL A 220 6.14 24.65 -15.30
CA VAL A 220 5.37 24.52 -16.54
C VAL A 220 6.24 23.82 -17.57
N GLY A 221 5.69 22.78 -18.21
CA GLY A 221 6.37 22.06 -19.27
C GLY A 221 6.57 22.89 -20.54
N PRO A 222 7.40 22.42 -21.49
CA PRO A 222 7.64 23.11 -22.75
C PRO A 222 6.35 23.41 -23.53
N ASP A 223 6.34 24.56 -24.22
CA ASP A 223 5.32 25.01 -25.19
C ASP A 223 3.90 25.21 -24.62
N ILE A 224 3.73 25.24 -23.30
CA ILE A 224 2.45 25.58 -22.66
C ILE A 224 2.32 27.10 -22.51
N THR A 225 1.26 27.66 -23.06
CA THR A 225 0.99 29.11 -23.02
C THR A 225 -0.12 29.51 -22.04
N ASP A 226 -0.98 28.56 -21.69
CA ASP A 226 -2.24 28.83 -20.98
C ASP A 226 -2.08 28.88 -19.45
N HIS A 227 -0.93 28.43 -18.94
CA HIS A 227 -0.57 28.42 -17.52
C HIS A 227 0.81 29.02 -17.29
N ARG A 228 1.00 29.64 -16.13
CA ARG A 228 2.25 30.25 -15.69
C ARG A 228 2.56 29.89 -14.25
N VAL A 229 3.85 29.86 -13.91
CA VAL A 229 4.30 29.70 -12.52
C VAL A 229 3.70 30.82 -11.66
N GLY A 230 3.10 30.43 -10.53
CA GLY A 230 2.38 31.33 -9.61
C GLY A 230 0.87 31.40 -9.84
N ASP A 231 0.34 30.80 -10.91
CA ASP A 231 -1.10 30.75 -11.12
C ASP A 231 -1.79 29.89 -10.06
N ARG A 232 -2.88 30.40 -9.48
CA ARG A 232 -3.75 29.64 -8.59
C ARG A 232 -4.71 28.80 -9.42
N VAL A 233 -4.57 27.48 -9.35
CA VAL A 233 -5.27 26.53 -10.21
C VAL A 233 -6.00 25.46 -9.40
N GLY A 234 -7.08 24.94 -9.96
CA GLY A 234 -7.73 23.71 -9.52
C GLY A 234 -7.88 22.76 -10.68
N GLY A 235 -7.87 21.46 -10.41
CA GLY A 235 -7.85 20.48 -11.49
C GLY A 235 -7.90 19.04 -11.02
N PHE A 236 -7.60 18.14 -11.95
CA PHE A 236 -7.61 16.69 -11.75
C PHE A 236 -6.28 16.08 -12.13
N SER A 237 -5.91 14.99 -11.46
CA SER A 237 -4.78 14.16 -11.86
C SER A 237 -5.07 12.70 -11.61
N ALA A 238 -4.62 11.84 -12.52
CA ALA A 238 -4.56 10.41 -12.31
C ALA A 238 -3.42 10.00 -11.34
N GLY A 239 -2.45 10.90 -11.14
CA GLY A 239 -1.20 10.69 -10.39
C GLY A 239 -1.32 10.64 -8.85
N GLY A 240 -2.55 10.61 -8.32
CA GLY A 240 -2.86 10.84 -6.91
C GLY A 240 -2.66 12.29 -6.47
N CYS A 241 -3.70 12.92 -5.96
CA CYS A 241 -3.68 14.33 -5.55
C CYS A 241 -3.44 14.54 -4.05
N TRP A 242 -3.40 13.47 -3.25
CA TRP A 242 -3.09 13.57 -1.81
C TRP A 242 -1.58 13.62 -1.57
N GLY A 243 -0.93 14.68 -2.06
CA GLY A 243 0.49 14.92 -1.86
C GLY A 243 0.86 16.40 -1.86
N THR A 244 2.12 16.72 -1.61
CA THR A 244 2.65 18.10 -1.56
C THR A 244 2.73 18.74 -2.94
N PHE A 245 3.07 17.94 -3.95
CA PHE A 245 3.07 18.34 -5.36
C PHE A 245 2.32 17.31 -6.21
N VAL A 246 1.79 17.76 -7.34
CA VAL A 246 1.22 16.90 -8.38
C VAL A 246 1.68 17.39 -9.74
N THR A 247 2.10 16.46 -10.60
CA THR A 247 2.27 16.73 -12.03
C THR A 247 1.02 16.27 -12.75
N CYS A 248 0.37 17.16 -13.49
CA CYS A 248 -0.87 16.86 -14.21
C CYS A 248 -0.82 17.36 -15.65
N ASP A 249 -1.73 16.86 -16.48
CA ASP A 249 -1.97 17.41 -17.81
C ASP A 249 -2.52 18.84 -17.68
N ALA A 250 -1.92 19.78 -18.41
CA ALA A 250 -2.29 21.19 -18.37
C ALA A 250 -3.76 21.45 -18.74
N ARG A 251 -4.37 20.55 -19.53
CA ARG A 251 -5.79 20.63 -19.94
C ARG A 251 -6.76 20.25 -18.82
N LEU A 252 -6.26 19.58 -17.77
CA LEU A 252 -7.04 19.16 -16.61
C LEU A 252 -6.96 20.15 -15.45
N ALA A 253 -6.27 21.28 -15.63
CA ALA A 253 -6.17 22.36 -14.66
C ALA A 253 -6.76 23.65 -15.22
N VAL A 254 -7.43 24.41 -14.37
CA VAL A 254 -8.02 25.71 -14.69
C VAL A 254 -7.65 26.73 -13.62
N THR A 255 -7.43 27.97 -14.05
CA THR A 255 -7.21 29.09 -13.12
C THR A 255 -8.47 29.34 -12.30
N LEU A 256 -8.32 29.39 -10.98
CA LEU A 256 -9.44 29.62 -10.06
C LEU A 256 -9.80 31.12 -10.03
N PRO A 257 -11.09 31.48 -10.17
CA PRO A 257 -11.56 32.85 -9.95
C PRO A 257 -11.18 33.35 -8.56
N ALA A 258 -10.99 34.68 -8.42
CA ALA A 258 -10.54 35.31 -7.18
C ALA A 258 -11.47 34.98 -5.99
N GLU A 259 -12.76 34.87 -6.26
CA GLU A 259 -13.86 34.69 -5.32
C GLU A 259 -14.00 33.24 -4.82
N VAL A 260 -13.40 32.27 -5.52
CA VAL A 260 -13.48 30.85 -5.17
C VAL A 260 -12.24 30.49 -4.35
N THR A 261 -12.45 30.08 -3.10
CA THR A 261 -11.38 29.54 -2.25
C THR A 261 -10.97 28.13 -2.69
N ASP A 262 -9.75 27.72 -2.38
CA ASP A 262 -9.23 26.39 -2.70
C ASP A 262 -10.13 25.26 -2.16
N HIS A 263 -10.64 25.42 -0.93
CA HIS A 263 -11.60 24.48 -0.33
C HIS A 263 -12.92 24.40 -1.11
N GLN A 264 -13.45 25.52 -1.58
CA GLN A 264 -14.67 25.54 -2.41
C GLN A 264 -14.41 24.91 -3.77
N ALA A 265 -13.24 25.15 -4.36
CA ALA A 265 -12.87 24.60 -5.66
C ALA A 265 -12.86 23.07 -5.62
N VAL A 266 -12.14 22.45 -4.66
CA VAL A 266 -12.08 20.98 -4.58
C VAL A 266 -13.38 20.34 -4.11
N ALA A 267 -14.16 21.02 -3.26
CA ALA A 267 -15.45 20.50 -2.79
C ALA A 267 -16.47 20.34 -3.94
N VAL A 268 -16.35 21.16 -4.99
CA VAL A 268 -17.23 21.13 -6.15
C VAL A 268 -16.59 20.41 -7.34
N ALA A 269 -15.27 20.26 -7.41
CA ALA A 269 -14.56 19.73 -8.57
C ALA A 269 -15.11 18.38 -9.07
N THR A 270 -14.81 17.27 -8.40
CA THR A 270 -15.22 15.94 -8.85
C THR A 270 -16.74 15.81 -8.97
N ALA A 271 -17.47 16.23 -7.94
CA ALA A 271 -18.92 16.10 -7.90
C ALA A 271 -19.62 16.94 -8.98
N GLY A 272 -19.17 18.17 -9.17
CA GLY A 272 -19.68 19.13 -10.14
C GLY A 272 -19.40 18.72 -11.56
N VAL A 273 -18.16 18.33 -11.89
CA VAL A 273 -17.81 17.81 -13.22
C VAL A 273 -18.62 16.55 -13.54
N THR A 274 -18.75 15.63 -12.58
CA THR A 274 -19.55 14.41 -12.78
C THR A 274 -21.01 14.75 -13.07
N ALA A 275 -21.62 15.62 -12.27
CA ALA A 275 -23.02 16.01 -12.45
C ALA A 275 -23.24 16.81 -13.75
N TRP A 276 -22.35 17.75 -14.08
CA TRP A 276 -22.41 18.54 -15.31
C TRP A 276 -22.30 17.65 -16.54
N HIS A 277 -21.26 16.83 -16.61
CA HIS A 277 -21.09 15.93 -17.73
C HIS A 277 -22.28 14.99 -17.91
N SER A 278 -22.82 14.45 -16.81
CA SER A 278 -23.92 13.49 -16.87
C SER A 278 -25.25 14.13 -17.29
N LEU A 279 -25.60 15.28 -16.70
CA LEU A 279 -26.90 15.91 -16.94
C LEU A 279 -26.89 16.83 -18.17
N HIS A 280 -25.89 17.68 -18.29
CA HIS A 280 -25.81 18.67 -19.37
C HIS A 280 -25.25 18.04 -20.65
N ASP A 281 -24.05 17.45 -20.60
CA ASP A 281 -23.38 17.00 -21.84
C ASP A 281 -23.94 15.69 -22.40
N GLN A 282 -24.30 14.74 -21.52
CA GLN A 282 -24.81 13.42 -21.93
C GLN A 282 -26.33 13.39 -22.05
N ALA A 283 -27.06 13.80 -21.00
CA ALA A 283 -28.52 13.73 -21.00
C ALA A 283 -29.20 14.92 -21.70
N GLY A 284 -28.52 16.07 -21.84
CA GLY A 284 -29.10 17.26 -22.45
C GLY A 284 -30.31 17.81 -21.67
N ILE A 285 -30.22 17.81 -20.34
CA ILE A 285 -31.29 18.25 -19.44
C ILE A 285 -31.84 19.63 -19.84
N ALA A 286 -33.16 19.75 -19.87
CA ALA A 286 -33.88 20.94 -20.26
C ALA A 286 -35.01 21.29 -19.30
N SER A 287 -35.55 22.50 -19.45
CA SER A 287 -36.69 22.95 -18.66
C SER A 287 -37.92 22.08 -18.89
N GLY A 288 -38.53 21.63 -17.79
CA GLY A 288 -39.69 20.74 -17.81
C GLY A 288 -39.36 19.25 -17.72
N ASP A 289 -38.10 18.86 -17.92
CA ASP A 289 -37.68 17.46 -17.73
C ASP A 289 -37.88 17.03 -16.27
N ARG A 290 -38.23 15.76 -16.08
CA ARG A 290 -38.28 15.11 -14.77
C ARG A 290 -36.99 14.33 -14.55
N VAL A 291 -36.22 14.72 -13.55
CA VAL A 291 -34.93 14.09 -13.23
C VAL A 291 -34.97 13.37 -11.89
N LEU A 292 -34.66 12.07 -11.91
CA LEU A 292 -34.44 11.27 -10.72
C LEU A 292 -32.96 11.30 -10.32
N ILE A 293 -32.67 11.84 -9.13
CA ILE A 293 -31.33 11.93 -8.56
C ILE A 293 -31.23 10.98 -7.36
N HIS A 294 -30.46 9.92 -7.51
CA HIS A 294 -30.20 9.01 -6.39
C HIS A 294 -29.11 9.54 -5.44
N SER A 295 -29.22 9.16 -4.16
CA SER A 295 -28.28 9.59 -3.11
C SER A 295 -28.08 11.10 -3.06
N ALA A 296 -29.18 11.86 -3.20
CA ALA A 296 -29.17 13.27 -3.54
C ALA A 296 -28.53 14.19 -2.47
N THR A 297 -28.28 13.67 -1.27
CA THR A 297 -27.57 14.36 -0.18
C THR A 297 -26.04 14.23 -0.24
N GLY A 298 -25.51 13.39 -1.12
CA GLY A 298 -24.07 13.29 -1.37
C GLY A 298 -23.56 14.40 -2.31
N GLY A 299 -22.23 14.50 -2.48
CA GLY A 299 -21.61 15.56 -3.29
C GLY A 299 -22.17 15.66 -4.71
N VAL A 300 -22.15 14.57 -5.48
CA VAL A 300 -22.71 14.53 -6.85
C VAL A 300 -24.21 14.86 -6.85
N GLY A 301 -24.95 14.35 -5.87
CA GLY A 301 -26.38 14.61 -5.72
C GLY A 301 -26.72 16.08 -5.50
N GLN A 302 -25.94 16.77 -4.65
CA GLN A 302 -26.11 18.20 -4.40
C GLN A 302 -25.75 19.04 -5.64
N ALA A 303 -24.66 18.68 -6.34
CA ALA A 303 -24.31 19.33 -7.60
C ALA A 303 -25.39 19.13 -8.68
N ALA A 304 -25.93 17.91 -8.79
CA ALA A 304 -27.00 17.57 -9.72
C ALA A 304 -28.29 18.35 -9.42
N ILE A 305 -28.66 18.51 -8.14
CA ILE A 305 -29.81 19.35 -7.73
C ILE A 305 -29.59 20.80 -8.18
N ALA A 306 -28.39 21.35 -8.00
CA ALA A 306 -28.09 22.73 -8.39
C ALA A 306 -28.23 22.93 -9.90
N ILE A 307 -27.70 21.99 -10.70
CA ILE A 307 -27.81 22.02 -12.17
C ILE A 307 -29.27 21.86 -12.62
N ALA A 308 -29.98 20.86 -12.10
CA ALA A 308 -31.39 20.63 -12.45
C ALA A 308 -32.27 21.84 -12.14
N ARG A 309 -32.00 22.56 -11.04
CA ARG A 309 -32.71 23.82 -10.71
C ARG A 309 -32.38 24.94 -11.68
N ALA A 310 -31.11 25.09 -12.06
CA ALA A 310 -30.68 26.11 -13.00
C ALA A 310 -31.36 25.94 -14.36
N GLU A 311 -31.56 24.69 -14.79
CA GLU A 311 -32.22 24.34 -16.05
C GLU A 311 -33.76 24.29 -15.95
N GLY A 312 -34.32 24.39 -14.75
CA GLY A 312 -35.77 24.38 -14.53
C GLY A 312 -36.42 23.00 -14.71
N ALA A 313 -35.70 21.93 -14.37
CA ALA A 313 -36.20 20.56 -14.32
C ALA A 313 -36.97 20.26 -13.01
N GLU A 314 -37.94 19.36 -13.08
CA GLU A 314 -38.65 18.82 -11.91
C GLU A 314 -37.82 17.71 -11.25
N ILE A 315 -37.47 17.91 -9.97
CA ILE A 315 -36.55 17.03 -9.25
C ILE A 315 -37.30 15.97 -8.46
N PHE A 316 -36.93 14.71 -8.69
CA PHE A 316 -37.24 13.54 -7.89
C PHE A 316 -35.95 13.07 -7.22
N ALA A 317 -35.94 12.90 -5.90
CA ALA A 317 -34.70 12.63 -5.16
C ALA A 317 -34.83 11.43 -4.22
N THR A 318 -33.73 10.70 -4.00
CA THR A 318 -33.70 9.64 -2.98
C THR A 318 -32.59 9.84 -1.96
N ALA A 319 -32.85 9.44 -0.71
CA ALA A 319 -31.85 9.37 0.36
C ALA A 319 -32.19 8.27 1.38
N GLY A 320 -31.15 7.72 2.02
CA GLY A 320 -31.27 6.49 2.80
C GLY A 320 -31.67 6.64 4.28
N SER A 321 -31.60 7.85 4.85
CA SER A 321 -32.07 8.13 6.22
C SER A 321 -33.15 9.21 6.20
N GLU A 322 -34.05 9.17 7.19
CA GLU A 322 -35.13 10.16 7.28
C GLU A 322 -34.58 11.58 7.44
N GLU A 323 -33.56 11.77 8.26
CA GLU A 323 -32.87 13.06 8.42
C GLU A 323 -32.37 13.64 7.08
N ARG A 324 -31.77 12.80 6.23
CA ARG A 324 -31.30 13.21 4.90
C ARG A 324 -32.46 13.52 3.96
N ARG A 325 -33.59 12.82 4.09
CA ARG A 325 -34.81 13.11 3.34
C ARG A 325 -35.45 14.41 3.79
N ASP A 326 -35.48 14.69 5.09
CA ASP A 326 -35.95 15.96 5.64
C ASP A 326 -35.10 17.14 5.20
N MET A 327 -33.78 16.95 5.06
CA MET A 327 -32.89 17.95 4.45
C MET A 327 -33.30 18.26 3.00
N LEU A 328 -33.58 17.24 2.17
CA LEU A 328 -34.02 17.46 0.79
C LEU A 328 -35.38 18.17 0.73
N ARG A 329 -36.31 17.81 1.63
CA ARG A 329 -37.62 18.48 1.74
C ARG A 329 -37.48 19.94 2.18
N SER A 330 -36.58 20.23 3.13
CA SER A 330 -36.33 21.61 3.59
C SER A 330 -35.66 22.48 2.53
N MET A 331 -34.95 21.86 1.58
CA MET A 331 -34.46 22.55 0.37
C MET A 331 -35.60 22.87 -0.62
N GLY A 332 -36.83 22.40 -0.40
CA GLY A 332 -37.98 22.61 -1.28
C GLY A 332 -38.16 21.55 -2.36
N ILE A 333 -37.49 20.39 -2.25
CA ILE A 333 -37.72 19.26 -3.16
C ILE A 333 -39.01 18.55 -2.71
N LYS A 334 -40.00 18.53 -3.60
CA LYS A 334 -41.34 17.97 -3.32
C LYS A 334 -41.31 16.44 -3.25
N HIS A 335 -40.59 15.82 -4.19
CA HIS A 335 -40.61 14.37 -4.42
C HIS A 335 -39.36 13.72 -3.83
N VAL A 336 -39.48 13.17 -2.62
CA VAL A 336 -38.34 12.62 -1.85
C VAL A 336 -38.65 11.20 -1.35
N TYR A 337 -37.82 10.24 -1.73
CA TYR A 337 -38.05 8.80 -1.49
C TYR A 337 -36.87 8.10 -0.78
N ASP A 338 -37.09 6.86 -0.33
CA ASP A 338 -36.04 6.02 0.25
C ASP A 338 -35.10 5.44 -0.81
N SER A 339 -33.79 5.63 -0.65
CA SER A 339 -32.77 5.06 -1.55
C SER A 339 -32.41 3.60 -1.24
N ARG A 340 -32.88 3.04 -0.12
CA ARG A 340 -32.61 1.66 0.33
C ARG A 340 -33.74 0.68 -0.02
N SER A 341 -34.78 1.17 -0.68
CA SER A 341 -35.94 0.39 -1.14
C SER A 341 -36.16 0.63 -2.62
N THR A 342 -36.81 -0.31 -3.32
CA THR A 342 -37.26 -0.13 -4.71
C THR A 342 -38.63 0.57 -4.80
N GLU A 343 -39.26 0.86 -3.65
CA GLU A 343 -40.58 1.50 -3.58
C GLU A 343 -40.61 2.92 -4.17
N PHE A 344 -39.47 3.57 -4.36
CA PHE A 344 -39.41 4.86 -5.05
C PHE A 344 -40.02 4.77 -6.45
N ALA A 345 -39.89 3.64 -7.14
CA ALA A 345 -40.37 3.51 -8.51
C ALA A 345 -41.91 3.56 -8.59
N GLU A 346 -42.60 2.83 -7.71
CA GLU A 346 -44.06 2.89 -7.62
C GLU A 346 -44.59 4.21 -7.05
N GLN A 347 -43.79 4.88 -6.20
CA GLN A 347 -44.14 6.21 -5.71
C GLN A 347 -44.04 7.24 -6.83
N ILE A 348 -42.93 7.26 -7.58
CA ILE A 348 -42.75 8.15 -8.72
C ILE A 348 -43.83 7.92 -9.78
N ARG A 349 -44.14 6.66 -10.14
CA ARG A 349 -45.25 6.37 -11.06
C ARG A 349 -46.58 6.95 -10.60
N ARG A 350 -46.89 6.87 -9.31
CA ARG A 350 -48.11 7.48 -8.75
C ARG A 350 -48.05 9.01 -8.78
N ASP A 351 -46.91 9.59 -8.44
CA ASP A 351 -46.73 11.04 -8.38
C ASP A 351 -46.66 11.70 -9.78
N THR A 352 -46.52 10.88 -10.83
CA THR A 352 -46.37 11.28 -12.24
C THR A 352 -47.48 10.76 -13.15
N ASP A 353 -48.57 10.23 -12.57
CA ASP A 353 -49.70 9.63 -13.31
C ASP A 353 -49.27 8.55 -14.33
N GLY A 354 -48.24 7.78 -13.99
CA GLY A 354 -47.70 6.68 -14.79
C GLY A 354 -46.69 7.11 -15.87
N TYR A 355 -46.33 8.40 -15.94
CA TYR A 355 -45.36 8.89 -16.92
C TYR A 355 -43.92 8.46 -16.61
N GLY A 356 -43.53 8.49 -15.33
CA GLY A 356 -42.14 8.25 -14.93
C GLY A 356 -41.26 9.50 -14.92
N VAL A 357 -40.00 9.34 -15.34
CA VAL A 357 -38.99 10.40 -15.40
C VAL A 357 -38.23 10.35 -16.74
N ASP A 358 -37.72 11.49 -17.18
CA ASP A 358 -36.98 11.61 -18.45
C ASP A 358 -35.49 11.24 -18.27
N ILE A 359 -34.93 11.58 -17.09
CA ILE A 359 -33.50 11.41 -16.80
C ILE A 359 -33.33 10.71 -15.45
N VAL A 360 -32.43 9.72 -15.39
CA VAL A 360 -32.06 9.03 -14.13
C VAL A 360 -30.56 9.15 -13.90
N LEU A 361 -30.17 9.96 -12.93
CA LEU A 361 -28.80 10.01 -12.42
C LEU A 361 -28.61 8.94 -11.35
N ASN A 362 -28.22 7.74 -11.80
CA ASN A 362 -28.17 6.55 -10.94
C ASN A 362 -26.81 6.36 -10.22
N SER A 363 -26.88 6.14 -8.91
CA SER A 363 -25.75 5.68 -8.09
C SER A 363 -26.02 4.36 -7.36
N LEU A 364 -27.19 3.74 -7.58
CA LEU A 364 -27.62 2.51 -6.91
C LEU A 364 -27.27 1.29 -7.78
N THR A 365 -27.27 0.11 -7.17
CA THR A 365 -26.91 -1.15 -7.84
C THR A 365 -28.06 -2.16 -7.77
N GLY A 366 -28.00 -3.20 -8.61
CA GLY A 366 -28.90 -4.35 -8.52
C GLY A 366 -30.38 -4.00 -8.78
N PRO A 367 -31.33 -4.50 -7.98
CA PRO A 367 -32.76 -4.26 -8.19
C PRO A 367 -33.15 -2.78 -8.24
N ALA A 368 -32.48 -1.91 -7.47
CA ALA A 368 -32.76 -0.48 -7.47
C ALA A 368 -32.32 0.19 -8.78
N GLN A 369 -31.17 -0.20 -9.34
CA GLN A 369 -30.75 0.27 -10.67
C GLN A 369 -31.77 -0.11 -11.74
N ARG A 370 -32.24 -1.37 -11.73
CA ARG A 370 -33.27 -1.84 -12.67
C ARG A 370 -34.57 -1.07 -12.52
N ALA A 371 -35.03 -0.87 -11.28
CA ALA A 371 -36.25 -0.12 -11.00
C ALA A 371 -36.18 1.33 -11.51
N GLY A 372 -35.00 1.95 -11.49
CA GLY A 372 -34.78 3.27 -12.09
C GLY A 372 -34.86 3.25 -13.62
N LEU A 373 -34.35 2.20 -14.28
CA LEU A 373 -34.42 2.06 -15.74
C LEU A 373 -35.84 1.78 -16.26
N GLU A 374 -36.67 1.13 -15.45
CA GLU A 374 -38.06 0.78 -15.78
C GLU A 374 -39.07 1.90 -15.48
N LEU A 375 -38.59 3.11 -15.12
CA LEU A 375 -39.45 4.25 -14.81
C LEU A 375 -40.04 4.93 -16.04
#